data_AF-A0A4P2WWA9-F1
#
_entry.id   AF-A0A4P2WWA9-F1
#
_cell.length_a   1.000
_cell.length_b   1.000
_cell.length_c   1.000
_cell.angle_alpha   90.00
_cell.angle_beta   90.00
_cell.angle_gamma   90.00
#
_symmetry.space_group_name_H-M   'P 1'
#
loop_
_entity.id
_entity.type
_entity.pdbx_description
1 polymer ?
#
loop_
_entity_poly.entity_id
_entity_poly.type
_entity_poly.pdbx_seq_one_letter_code
_entity_poly.pdbx_strand_id
1 'polypeptide(L)'
;MFFLAEIGDKTQIATVALAARYDSIFWVMLGTTLGMMIANAPAVFIGNKLAERLSIALIHKIGAAIFFIVGVSTLVQHYFF
;
A
#
# COMPACT_ATOMS: atom_id res chain seq x y z
N MET A 1 15.70 3.23 11.90
CA MET A 1 16.03 3.58 10.50
C MET A 1 14.85 3.44 9.53
N PHE A 2 13.84 2.60 9.82
CA PHE A 2 12.62 2.46 8.99
C PHE A 2 11.89 3.80 8.73
N PHE A 3 11.67 4.61 9.77
CA PHE A 3 10.99 5.91 9.66
C PHE A 3 11.64 6.89 8.66
N LEU A 4 12.98 6.92 8.59
CA LEU A 4 13.70 7.76 7.63
C LEU A 4 13.62 7.21 6.19
N ALA A 5 13.50 5.89 6.03
CA ALA A 5 13.28 5.25 4.73
C ALA A 5 11.82 5.37 4.26
N GLU A 6 10.89 5.63 5.18
CA GLU A 6 9.45 5.83 4.89
C GLU A 6 9.08 7.29 4.62
N ILE A 7 9.88 8.25 5.09
CA ILE A 7 9.69 9.68 4.74
C ILE A 7 9.99 9.85 3.25
N GLY A 8 8.99 10.31 2.50
CA GLY A 8 9.04 10.45 1.04
C GLY A 8 8.36 9.33 0.26
N ASP A 9 7.63 8.43 0.91
CA ASP A 9 6.84 7.42 0.20
C ASP A 9 5.80 8.05 -0.76
N LYS A 10 5.43 7.30 -1.79
CA LYS A 10 4.43 7.63 -2.81
C LYS A 10 3.12 8.13 -2.21
N THR A 11 2.70 7.59 -1.06
CA THR A 11 1.50 8.05 -0.36
C THR A 11 1.65 9.47 0.18
N GLN A 12 2.83 9.84 0.69
CA GLN A 12 3.12 11.20 1.17
C GLN A 12 3.17 12.19 0.02
N ILE A 13 3.80 11.82 -1.11
CA ILE A 13 3.82 12.65 -2.33
C ILE A 13 2.39 12.87 -2.84
N ALA A 14 1.55 11.83 -2.84
CA ALA A 14 0.15 11.92 -3.26
C ALA A 14 -0.67 12.85 -2.34
N THR A 15 -0.49 12.74 -1.02
CA THR A 15 -1.15 13.64 -0.06
C THR A 15 -0.72 15.09 -0.25
N VAL A 16 0.57 15.35 -0.48
CA VAL A 16 1.09 16.71 -0.74
C VAL A 16 0.51 17.25 -2.06
N ALA A 17 0.46 16.45 -3.12
CA ALA A 17 -0.16 16.84 -4.38
C ALA A 17 -1.66 17.14 -4.23
N LEU A 18 -2.37 16.36 -3.41
CA LEU A 18 -3.76 16.59 -3.08
C LEU A 18 -3.94 17.89 -2.30
N ALA A 19 -3.09 18.15 -1.32
CA ALA A 19 -3.10 19.39 -0.53
C ALA A 19 -2.73 20.63 -1.36
N ALA A 20 -1.89 20.47 -2.39
CA ALA A 20 -1.56 21.53 -3.33
C ALA A 20 -2.70 21.81 -4.34
N ARG A 21 -3.56 20.82 -4.60
CA ARG A 21 -4.67 20.94 -5.56
C ARG A 21 -5.95 21.52 -4.94
N TYR A 22 -6.16 21.33 -3.64
CA TYR A 22 -7.36 21.79 -2.93
C TYR A 22 -6.99 22.85 -1.90
N ASP A 23 -7.68 24.00 -1.93
CA ASP A 23 -7.45 25.10 -0.97
C ASP A 23 -7.74 24.70 0.49
N SER A 24 -8.44 23.59 0.72
CA SER A 24 -8.80 23.12 2.06
C SER A 24 -7.88 21.99 2.57
N ILE A 25 -6.67 22.38 2.99
CA ILE A 25 -5.65 21.49 3.56
C ILE A 25 -6.21 20.60 4.68
N PHE A 26 -7.08 21.15 5.53
CA PHE A 26 -7.70 20.41 6.64
C PHE A 26 -8.51 19.20 6.18
N TRP A 27 -9.33 19.35 5.14
CA TRP A 27 -10.14 18.25 4.61
C TRP A 27 -9.30 17.22 3.87
N VAL A 28 -8.23 17.66 3.21
CA VAL A 28 -7.26 16.75 2.60
C VAL A 28 -6.60 15.87 3.67
N MET A 29 -6.08 16.49 4.73
CA MET A 29 -5.43 15.78 5.84
C MET A 29 -6.39 14.79 6.52
N LEU A 30 -7.63 15.21 6.81
CA LEU A 30 -8.65 14.32 7.39
C LEU A 30 -8.99 13.17 6.45
N GLY A 31 -9.24 13.46 5.17
CA GLY A 31 -9.60 12.46 4.17
C GLY A 31 -8.50 11.42 3.98
N THR A 32 -7.24 11.84 3.87
CA THR A 32 -6.11 10.91 3.72
C THR A 32 -5.87 10.09 4.97
N THR A 33 -5.99 10.71 6.15
CA THR A 33 -5.83 9.99 7.44
C THR A 33 -6.92 8.93 7.59
N LEU A 34 -8.19 9.30 7.41
CA LEU A 34 -9.30 8.37 7.51
C LEU A 34 -9.23 7.28 6.44
N GLY A 35 -8.88 7.64 5.21
CA GLY A 35 -8.69 6.69 4.12
C GLY A 35 -7.62 5.64 4.44
N MET A 36 -6.46 6.07 4.95
CA MET A 36 -5.39 5.15 5.37
C MET A 36 -5.82 4.29 6.55
N MET A 37 -6.54 4.84 7.53
CA MET A 37 -7.05 4.05 8.67
C MET A 37 -8.05 2.99 8.20
N ILE A 38 -8.95 3.32 7.28
CA ILE A 38 -9.92 2.38 6.71
C ILE A 38 -9.22 1.30 5.88
N ALA A 39 -8.16 1.63 5.14
CA ALA A 39 -7.39 0.63 4.40
C ALA A 39 -6.57 -0.29 5.32
N ASN A 40 -5.91 0.28 6.33
CA ASN A 40 -4.94 -0.44 7.15
C ASN A 40 -5.57 -1.15 8.35
N ALA A 41 -6.60 -0.59 9.00
CA ALA A 41 -7.18 -1.18 10.21
C ALA A 41 -7.77 -2.59 9.96
N PRO A 42 -8.53 -2.84 8.87
CA PRO A 42 -8.97 -4.20 8.54
C PRO A 42 -7.79 -5.11 8.20
N ALA A 43 -6.79 -4.60 7.47
CA ALA A 43 -5.60 -5.38 7.10
C ALA A 43 -4.82 -5.83 8.34
N VAL A 44 -4.69 -4.97 9.35
CA VAL A 44 -4.03 -5.31 10.63
C VAL A 44 -4.90 -6.26 11.46
N PHE A 45 -6.19 -5.99 11.58
CA PHE A 45 -7.08 -6.82 12.42
C PHE A 45 -7.27 -8.22 11.86
N ILE A 46 -7.51 -8.33 10.54
CA ILE A 46 -7.60 -9.61 9.83
C ILE A 46 -6.22 -10.26 9.76
N GLY A 47 -5.19 -9.49 9.41
CA GLY A 47 -3.82 -9.97 9.27
C GLY A 47 -3.29 -10.59 10.54
N ASN A 48 -3.54 -10.00 11.71
CA ASN A 48 -3.11 -10.56 12.99
C ASN A 48 -3.77 -11.92 13.26
N LYS A 49 -5.10 -12.01 13.07
CA LYS A 49 -5.85 -13.25 13.27
C LYS A 49 -5.48 -14.34 12.27
N LEU A 50 -5.13 -13.96 11.05
CA LEU A 50 -4.74 -14.87 9.98
C LEU A 50 -3.27 -15.30 10.10
N ALA A 51 -2.39 -14.42 10.56
CA ALA A 51 -0.98 -14.70 10.81
C ALA A 51 -0.77 -15.76 11.91
N GLU A 52 -1.66 -15.82 12.92
CA GLU A 52 -1.66 -16.90 13.91
C GLU A 52 -2.02 -18.28 13.32
N ARG A 53 -2.72 -18.31 12.17
CA ARG A 53 -3.21 -19.53 11.52
C ARG A 53 -2.38 -19.94 10.30
N LEU A 54 -1.64 -19.00 9.70
CA LEU A 54 -0.89 -19.21 8.47
C LEU A 54 0.60 -19.40 8.75
N SER A 55 1.20 -20.41 8.12
CA SER A 55 2.65 -20.55 8.15
C SER A 55 3.32 -19.42 7.36
N ILE A 56 4.41 -18.88 7.88
CA ILE A 56 5.23 -17.84 7.22
C ILE A 56 5.66 -18.28 5.82
N ALA A 57 5.92 -19.59 5.63
CA ALA A 57 6.27 -20.17 4.34
C ALA A 57 5.16 -20.03 3.29
N LEU A 58 3.88 -20.17 3.68
CA LEU A 58 2.75 -19.95 2.79
C LEU A 58 2.62 -18.48 2.39
N ILE A 59 2.76 -17.55 3.35
CA ILE A 59 2.72 -16.11 3.09
C ILE A 59 3.80 -15.73 2.07
N HIS A 60 5.02 -16.24 2.24
CA HIS A 60 6.12 -15.98 1.31
C HIS A 60 5.86 -16.53 -0.09
N LYS A 61 5.38 -17.79 -0.20
CA LYS A 61 5.07 -18.41 -1.50
C LYS A 61 3.96 -17.66 -2.24
N ILE A 62 2.90 -17.27 -1.53
CA ILE A 62 1.79 -16.50 -2.11
C ILE A 62 2.28 -15.12 -2.55
N GLY A 63 3.05 -14.42 -1.71
CA GLY A 63 3.64 -13.14 -2.07
C GLY A 63 4.51 -13.23 -3.32
N ALA A 64 5.43 -14.21 -3.37
CA ALA A 64 6.28 -14.44 -4.53
C ALA A 64 5.47 -14.74 -5.81
N ALA A 65 4.41 -15.55 -5.70
CA ALA A 65 3.53 -15.84 -6.83
C ALA A 65 2.80 -14.59 -7.33
N ILE A 66 2.26 -13.76 -6.44
CA ILE A 66 1.58 -12.51 -6.79
C ILE A 66 2.57 -11.56 -7.51
N PHE A 67 3.76 -11.34 -6.94
CA PHE A 67 4.78 -10.49 -7.56
C PHE A 67 5.25 -11.03 -8.91
N PHE A 68 5.40 -12.35 -9.05
CA PHE A 68 5.75 -12.97 -10.33
C PHE A 68 4.68 -12.74 -11.39
N ILE A 69 3.40 -12.96 -11.05
CA ILE A 69 2.26 -12.74 -11.96
C ILE A 69 2.19 -11.27 -12.38
N VAL A 70 2.30 -10.34 -11.43
CA VAL A 70 2.28 -8.91 -11.73
C VAL A 70 3.46 -8.54 -12.63
N GLY A 71 4.67 -9.03 -12.32
CA GLY A 71 5.87 -8.77 -13.12
C GLY A 71 5.75 -9.28 -14.56
N VAL A 72 5.29 -10.52 -14.75
CA VAL A 72 5.06 -11.08 -16.09
C VAL A 72 3.98 -10.31 -16.83
N SER A 73 2.87 -9.98 -16.16
CA SER A 73 1.78 -9.19 -16.75
C SER A 73 2.27 -7.84 -17.24
N THR A 74 3.04 -7.11 -16.42
CA THR A 74 3.65 -5.83 -16.82
C THR A 74 4.62 -5.98 -17.98
N LEU A 75 5.42 -7.06 -18.01
CA LEU A 75 6.36 -7.32 -19.09
C LEU A 75 5.61 -7.58 -20.40
N VAL A 76 4.59 -8.45 -20.38
CA VAL A 76 3.73 -8.72 -21.52
C VAL A 76 3.05 -7.43 -22.00
N GLN A 77 2.50 -6.64 -21.08
CA GLN A 77 1.85 -5.38 -21.45
C GLN A 77 2.83 -4.43 -22.17
N HIS A 78 4.09 -4.36 -21.75
CA HIS A 78 5.09 -3.49 -22.38
C HIS A 78 5.61 -4.00 -23.74
N TYR A 79 5.62 -5.32 -23.96
CA TYR A 79 6.07 -5.91 -25.24
C TYR A 79 4.97 -5.99 -26.30
N PHE A 80 3.70 -6.11 -25.87
CA PHE A 80 2.56 -6.28 -26.79
C PHE A 80 1.75 -4.99 -27.04
N PHE A 81 1.90 -3.95 -26.21
CA PHE A 81 1.31 -2.62 -26.38
C PHE A 81 2.39 -1.53 -26.33
#